data_AF-A0AAX4FSM6-F1
#
_entry.id   AF-A0AAX4FSM6-F1
#
_cell.length_a   1.000
_cell.length_b   1.000
_cell.length_c   1.000
_cell.angle_alpha   90.00
_cell.angle_beta   90.00
_cell.angle_gamma   90.00
#
_symmetry.space_group_name_H-M   'P 1'
#
loop_
_entity.id
_entity.type
_entity.pdbx_description
1 polymer ?
#
loop_
_entity_poly.entity_id
_entity_poly.type
_entity_poly.pdbx_seq_one_letter_code
_entity_poly.pdbx_strand_id
1 'polypeptide(L)'
;MAKGGGGKGEATFTWDDPAVLLGIAVALWLACWAMWYFGHKYISMAYTYVRYIELWAFNALGSMADILVVSSTHRWIQKTCQPDGFLSLCKRDFETMKWSEIANSTFIGNAVCLALLIIVCFRLFIKANKIHPKLNFIKTHNIASFVREQKAQYPHLRLFSSLDLIEQPLDHPVFGMSETSRQFAYKHRLIAGWKQQADGTWIPSLDRDKAALVFRSQLGKHWTKSTELMVAETLLVAIAMPRVAATDANLSESEFKSAMADSERMILYCWDAFTPPAKKGKGKGDDYAWLKPQIDVVPAREVILKYIGHGNVRAVLDRHAFVKTVLAALFMQARRLGVLQPAEMRWLRFFDRELWYALQNIGRQSGFPEGAALLSHYLYEAKAGTALAEPQLDKAVTALDESLCSYKYVTADKERYNKLGEAEDKKPEKP
;
A
#
# COMPACT_ATOMS: atom_id res chain seq x y z
N MET A 1 -71.50 2.02 -51.03
CA MET A 1 -72.38 1.99 -49.84
C MET A 1 -72.33 0.59 -49.25
N ALA A 2 -71.70 0.43 -48.09
CA ALA A 2 -72.05 -0.62 -47.12
C ALA A 2 -71.38 -0.23 -45.79
N LYS A 3 -72.17 0.41 -44.94
CA LYS A 3 -71.86 0.58 -43.52
C LYS A 3 -71.81 -0.81 -42.89
N GLY A 4 -70.69 -1.15 -42.26
CA GLY A 4 -70.58 -2.24 -41.32
C GLY A 4 -69.33 -1.95 -40.50
N GLY A 5 -69.35 -1.83 -39.19
CA GLY A 5 -70.33 -2.14 -38.16
C GLY A 5 -69.46 -2.04 -36.91
N GLY A 6 -69.81 -1.16 -35.98
CA GLY A 6 -68.99 -0.91 -34.80
C GLY A 6 -68.84 -2.18 -33.96
N GLY A 7 -67.72 -2.87 -34.13
CA GLY A 7 -67.27 -3.90 -33.21
C GLY A 7 -66.74 -3.21 -31.97
N LYS A 8 -67.58 -3.13 -30.93
CA LYS A 8 -67.12 -2.90 -29.56
C LYS A 8 -66.07 -3.98 -29.27
N GLY A 9 -64.79 -3.62 -29.24
CA GLY A 9 -63.78 -4.47 -28.64
C GLY A 9 -64.20 -4.72 -27.20
N GLU A 10 -64.44 -5.97 -26.84
CA GLU A 10 -64.67 -6.36 -25.46
C GLU A 10 -63.48 -5.89 -24.63
N ALA A 11 -63.69 -4.90 -23.77
CA ALA A 11 -62.69 -4.49 -22.79
C ALA A 11 -62.46 -5.69 -21.86
N THR A 12 -61.40 -6.46 -22.11
CA THR A 12 -61.00 -7.57 -21.26
C THR A 12 -60.64 -7.01 -19.89
N PHE A 13 -61.39 -7.38 -18.86
CA PHE A 13 -61.15 -6.98 -17.47
C PHE A 13 -59.74 -7.41 -17.04
N THR A 14 -58.91 -6.42 -16.68
CA THR A 14 -57.56 -6.65 -16.15
C THR A 14 -57.46 -6.01 -14.77
N TRP A 15 -56.94 -6.75 -13.79
CA TRP A 15 -56.81 -6.28 -12.39
C TRP A 15 -55.92 -5.05 -12.23
N ASP A 16 -55.08 -4.75 -13.23
CA ASP A 16 -54.18 -3.59 -13.25
C ASP A 16 -54.81 -2.33 -13.87
N ASP A 17 -56.07 -2.38 -14.30
CA ASP A 17 -56.78 -1.21 -14.84
C ASP A 17 -56.96 -0.15 -13.73
N PRO A 18 -56.48 1.10 -13.92
CA PRO A 18 -56.65 2.19 -12.95
C PRO A 18 -58.10 2.40 -12.51
N ALA A 19 -59.09 2.17 -13.37
CA ALA A 19 -60.51 2.30 -13.02
C ALA A 19 -60.98 1.17 -12.09
N VAL A 20 -60.48 -0.05 -12.28
CA VAL A 20 -60.74 -1.20 -11.40
C VAL A 20 -60.07 -1.00 -10.05
N LEU A 21 -58.80 -0.57 -10.05
CA LEU A 21 -58.06 -0.26 -8.81
C LEU A 21 -58.72 0.88 -8.02
N LEU A 22 -59.18 1.94 -8.69
CA LEU A 22 -59.93 3.01 -8.06
C LEU A 22 -61.27 2.52 -7.51
N GLY A 23 -61.98 1.67 -8.26
CA GLY A 23 -63.23 1.04 -7.82
C GLY A 23 -63.03 0.19 -6.56
N ILE A 24 -61.98 -0.63 -6.50
CA ILE A 24 -61.61 -1.41 -5.32
C ILE A 24 -61.26 -0.48 -4.15
N ALA A 25 -60.47 0.57 -4.37
CA ALA A 25 -60.09 1.51 -3.31
C ALA A 25 -61.32 2.22 -2.72
N VAL A 26 -62.26 2.65 -3.57
CA VAL A 26 -63.53 3.26 -3.13
C VAL A 26 -64.40 2.25 -2.39
N ALA A 27 -64.50 1.01 -2.88
CA ALA A 27 -65.26 -0.04 -2.20
C ALA A 27 -64.69 -0.37 -0.82
N LEU A 28 -63.36 -0.48 -0.70
CA LEU A 28 -62.67 -0.66 0.58
C LEU A 28 -62.88 0.53 1.51
N TRP A 29 -62.80 1.75 0.99
CA TRP A 29 -63.05 2.96 1.78
C TRP A 29 -64.47 3.00 2.32
N LEU A 30 -65.48 2.72 1.47
CA LEU A 30 -66.88 2.64 1.87
C LEU A 30 -67.12 1.51 2.89
N ALA A 31 -66.47 0.35 2.71
CA ALA A 31 -66.54 -0.75 3.66
C ALA A 31 -65.94 -0.36 5.03
N CYS A 32 -64.75 0.27 5.04
CA CYS A 32 -64.13 0.79 6.27
C CYS A 32 -64.99 1.86 6.94
N TRP A 33 -65.58 2.77 6.16
CA TRP A 33 -66.50 3.77 6.65
C TRP A 33 -67.75 3.13 7.27
N ALA A 34 -68.36 2.15 6.61
CA ALA A 34 -69.53 1.44 7.12
C ALA A 34 -69.21 0.64 8.39
N MET A 35 -68.08 -0.09 8.41
CA MET A 35 -67.60 -0.82 9.59
C MET A 35 -67.40 0.14 10.77
N TRP A 36 -66.78 1.30 10.54
CA TRP A 36 -66.62 2.30 11.58
C TRP A 36 -67.96 2.90 12.01
N TYR A 37 -68.83 3.28 11.07
CA TYR A 37 -70.11 3.92 11.37
C TYR A 37 -71.03 3.02 12.22
N PHE A 38 -71.16 1.74 11.86
CA PHE A 38 -72.03 0.80 12.58
C PHE A 38 -71.35 0.10 13.76
N GLY A 39 -70.03 -0.14 13.68
CA GLY A 39 -69.26 -0.92 14.65
C GLY A 39 -68.41 -0.08 15.60
N HIS A 40 -68.48 1.26 15.53
CA HIS A 40 -67.59 2.20 16.22
C HIS A 40 -67.24 1.79 17.66
N LYS A 41 -68.27 1.56 18.48
CA LYS A 41 -68.15 1.21 19.90
C LYS A 41 -67.35 -0.08 20.11
N TYR A 42 -67.74 -1.14 19.42
CA TYR A 42 -67.13 -2.47 19.58
C TYR A 42 -65.70 -2.50 19.04
N ILE A 43 -65.44 -1.82 17.92
CA ILE A 43 -64.10 -1.69 17.32
C ILE A 43 -63.17 -0.92 18.27
N SER A 44 -63.64 0.22 18.78
CA SER A 44 -62.88 1.08 19.69
C SER A 44 -62.56 0.37 21.01
N MET A 45 -63.54 -0.36 21.56
CA MET A 45 -63.37 -1.19 22.75
C MET A 45 -62.34 -2.29 22.50
N ALA A 46 -62.54 -3.13 21.47
CA ALA A 46 -61.65 -4.24 21.16
C ALA A 46 -60.21 -3.76 20.94
N TYR A 47 -60.02 -2.71 20.14
CA TYR A 47 -58.69 -2.14 19.90
C TYR A 47 -58.03 -1.63 21.18
N THR A 48 -58.76 -0.90 22.01
CA THR A 48 -58.22 -0.33 23.25
C THR A 48 -57.78 -1.43 24.22
N TYR A 49 -58.59 -2.48 24.39
CA TYR A 49 -58.23 -3.61 25.24
C TYR A 49 -57.02 -4.39 24.71
N VAL A 50 -56.97 -4.67 23.40
CA VAL A 50 -55.81 -5.33 22.78
C VAL A 50 -54.54 -4.50 22.99
N ARG A 51 -54.58 -3.19 22.71
CA ARG A 51 -53.44 -2.30 22.93
C ARG A 51 -53.06 -2.15 24.40
N TYR A 52 -54.04 -2.12 25.30
CA TYR A 52 -53.80 -2.05 26.73
C TYR A 52 -53.03 -3.28 27.23
N ILE A 53 -53.35 -4.46 26.72
CA ILE A 53 -52.62 -5.71 27.02
C ILE A 53 -51.23 -5.69 26.40
N GLU A 54 -51.11 -5.38 25.10
CA GLU A 54 -49.82 -5.33 24.40
C GLU A 54 -48.83 -4.35 25.03
N LEU A 55 -49.33 -3.20 25.47
CA LEU A 55 -48.53 -2.09 26.00
C LEU A 55 -48.51 -2.08 27.54
N TRP A 56 -48.95 -3.15 28.20
CA TRP A 56 -49.06 -3.23 29.65
C TRP A 56 -47.75 -2.90 30.37
N ALA A 57 -46.62 -3.45 29.91
CA ALA A 57 -45.31 -3.18 30.49
C ALA A 57 -44.91 -1.69 30.35
N PHE A 58 -45.17 -1.09 29.18
CA PHE A 58 -44.93 0.34 28.95
C PHE A 58 -45.85 1.22 29.81
N ASN A 59 -47.11 0.80 30.00
CA ASN A 59 -48.05 1.48 30.89
C ASN A 59 -47.57 1.44 32.35
N ALA A 60 -47.11 0.28 32.81
CA ALA A 60 -46.62 0.10 34.17
C ALA A 60 -45.36 0.95 34.42
N LEU A 61 -44.38 0.86 33.52
CA LEU A 61 -43.15 1.64 33.60
C LEU A 61 -43.40 3.15 33.49
N GLY A 62 -44.40 3.59 32.73
CA GLY A 62 -44.73 5.01 32.59
C GLY A 62 -45.34 5.64 33.84
N SER A 63 -45.85 4.82 34.76
CA SER A 63 -46.29 5.30 36.08
C SER A 63 -45.12 5.52 37.06
N MET A 64 -43.94 5.01 36.73
CA MET A 64 -42.75 5.02 37.58
C MET A 64 -41.60 5.86 37.02
N ALA A 65 -41.53 6.06 35.70
CA ALA A 65 -40.45 6.77 35.03
C ALA A 65 -40.96 7.65 33.88
N ASP A 66 -40.47 8.89 33.81
CA ASP A 66 -40.78 9.81 32.72
C ASP A 66 -39.81 9.67 31.55
N ILE A 67 -40.08 8.69 30.69
CA ILE A 67 -39.34 8.44 29.45
C ILE A 67 -40.28 8.71 28.28
N LEU A 68 -39.85 9.51 27.30
CA LEU A 68 -40.70 10.04 26.20
C LEU A 68 -41.68 9.03 25.56
N VAL A 69 -41.21 7.83 25.18
CA VAL A 69 -42.06 6.78 24.57
C VAL A 69 -42.99 6.14 25.59
N VAL A 70 -42.48 5.91 26.80
CA VAL A 70 -43.17 5.20 27.89
C VAL A 70 -44.26 6.11 28.48
N SER A 71 -43.94 7.37 28.77
CA SER A 71 -44.88 8.35 29.30
C SER A 71 -45.93 8.78 28.27
N SER A 72 -45.60 8.77 26.97
CA SER A 72 -46.61 8.91 25.92
C SER A 72 -47.60 7.75 25.90
N THR A 73 -47.09 6.52 26.02
CA THR A 73 -47.92 5.31 26.01
C THR A 73 -48.83 5.25 27.24
N HIS A 74 -48.28 5.56 28.42
CA HIS A 74 -49.03 5.66 29.67
C HIS A 74 -50.13 6.72 29.57
N ARG A 75 -49.83 7.94 29.10
CA ARG A 75 -50.83 9.00 28.91
C ARG A 75 -51.92 8.60 27.93
N TRP A 76 -51.57 7.90 26.86
CA TRP A 76 -52.55 7.39 25.91
C TRP A 76 -53.52 6.40 26.58
N ILE A 77 -52.99 5.40 27.31
CA ILE A 77 -53.80 4.39 28.02
C ILE A 77 -54.68 5.03 29.10
N GLN A 78 -54.14 5.98 29.87
CA GLN A 78 -54.92 6.71 30.87
C GLN A 78 -56.04 7.53 30.22
N LYS A 79 -55.85 8.05 29.01
CA LYS A 79 -56.88 8.78 28.26
C LYS A 79 -57.93 7.84 27.64
N THR A 80 -57.53 6.69 27.09
CA THR A 80 -58.39 5.83 26.28
C THR A 80 -59.05 4.68 27.03
N CYS A 81 -58.44 4.21 28.12
CA CYS A 81 -58.96 3.11 28.94
C CYS A 81 -59.37 3.55 30.35
N GLN A 82 -58.66 4.50 30.97
CA GLN A 82 -58.87 4.91 32.38
C GLN A 82 -58.92 3.73 33.37
N PRO A 83 -57.88 2.90 33.44
CA PRO A 83 -57.85 1.75 34.35
C PRO A 83 -57.52 2.17 35.80
N ASP A 84 -58.19 1.58 36.79
CA ASP A 84 -57.91 1.80 38.23
C ASP A 84 -56.60 1.14 38.71
N GLY A 85 -56.14 0.13 37.98
CA GLY A 85 -54.91 -0.62 38.25
C GLY A 85 -54.38 -1.28 36.97
N PHE A 86 -53.21 -1.93 37.05
CA PHE A 86 -52.50 -2.38 35.84
C PHE A 86 -53.21 -3.49 35.03
N LEU A 87 -54.19 -4.20 35.59
CA LEU A 87 -54.97 -5.25 34.90
C LEU A 87 -56.47 -5.09 35.17
N SER A 88 -56.97 -3.84 35.13
CA SER A 88 -58.37 -3.53 35.43
C SER A 88 -59.18 -3.25 34.16
N LEU A 89 -60.51 -3.31 34.26
CA LEU A 89 -61.40 -2.98 33.16
C LEU A 89 -61.34 -1.48 32.84
N CYS A 90 -61.43 -1.15 31.55
CA CYS A 90 -61.51 0.23 31.10
C CYS A 90 -62.83 0.88 31.54
N LYS A 91 -62.78 2.11 32.06
CA LYS A 91 -63.96 2.90 32.47
C LYS A 91 -64.42 3.91 31.42
N ARG A 92 -63.63 4.10 30.36
CA ARG A 92 -63.92 5.06 29.29
C ARG A 92 -65.17 4.64 28.49
N ASP A 93 -66.00 5.62 28.16
CA ASP A 93 -67.08 5.43 27.18
C ASP A 93 -66.53 5.40 25.75
N PHE A 94 -66.66 4.25 25.10
CA PHE A 94 -66.18 3.99 23.75
C PHE A 94 -67.07 4.54 22.64
N GLU A 95 -68.29 5.02 22.93
CA GLU A 95 -69.17 5.64 21.93
C GLU A 95 -68.68 7.04 21.51
N THR A 96 -67.91 7.69 22.38
CA THR A 96 -67.39 9.05 22.17
C THR A 96 -65.94 9.09 21.67
N MET A 97 -65.35 7.92 21.38
CA MET A 97 -63.94 7.82 21.02
C MET A 97 -63.69 8.31 19.60
N LYS A 98 -62.69 9.17 19.40
CA LYS A 98 -62.36 9.63 18.03
C LYS A 98 -61.37 8.69 17.37
N TRP A 99 -61.46 8.52 16.05
CA TRP A 99 -60.48 7.76 15.27
C TRP A 99 -59.04 8.26 15.50
N SER A 100 -58.85 9.58 15.62
CA SER A 100 -57.54 10.18 15.90
C SER A 100 -56.96 9.74 17.24
N GLU A 101 -57.80 9.40 18.22
CA GLU A 101 -57.32 8.89 19.51
C GLU A 101 -56.81 7.46 19.36
N ILE A 102 -57.48 6.62 18.57
CA ILE A 102 -57.04 5.26 18.23
C ILE A 102 -55.74 5.29 17.41
N ALA A 103 -55.71 6.11 16.35
CA ALA A 103 -54.59 6.18 15.41
C ALA A 103 -53.28 6.68 16.04
N ASN A 104 -53.36 7.46 17.12
CA ASN A 104 -52.19 8.00 17.82
C ASN A 104 -51.57 7.04 18.85
N SER A 105 -52.07 5.80 19.00
CA SER A 105 -51.68 4.88 20.08
C SER A 105 -50.18 4.60 20.17
N THR A 106 -49.48 4.56 19.04
CA THR A 106 -48.04 4.25 18.98
C THR A 106 -47.23 5.26 18.17
N PHE A 107 -47.78 6.45 17.91
CA PHE A 107 -47.14 7.44 17.02
C PHE A 107 -45.71 7.79 17.47
N ILE A 108 -45.53 8.14 18.75
CA ILE A 108 -44.20 8.54 19.29
C ILE A 108 -43.24 7.35 19.31
N GLY A 109 -43.72 6.15 19.69
CA GLY A 109 -42.92 4.92 19.67
C GLY A 109 -42.44 4.59 18.25
N ASN A 110 -43.34 4.64 17.27
CA ASN A 110 -43.02 4.42 15.86
C ASN A 110 -42.06 5.48 15.32
N ALA A 111 -42.21 6.75 15.70
CA ALA A 111 -41.30 7.82 15.30
C ALA A 111 -39.88 7.61 15.86
N VAL A 112 -39.76 7.21 17.14
CA VAL A 112 -38.47 6.87 17.74
C VAL A 112 -37.86 5.63 17.09
N CYS A 113 -38.63 4.57 16.88
CA CYS A 113 -38.18 3.37 16.17
C CYS A 113 -37.75 3.68 14.73
N LEU A 114 -38.48 4.53 14.01
CA LEU A 114 -38.13 4.97 12.67
C LEU A 114 -36.82 5.78 12.68
N ALA A 115 -36.65 6.70 13.62
CA ALA A 115 -35.40 7.45 13.76
C ALA A 115 -34.20 6.53 14.03
N LEU A 116 -34.36 5.54 14.93
CA LEU A 116 -33.33 4.53 15.19
C LEU A 116 -33.05 3.67 13.96
N LEU A 117 -34.09 3.25 13.24
CA LEU A 117 -33.95 2.49 12.00
C LEU A 117 -33.18 3.30 10.95
N ILE A 118 -33.50 4.58 10.78
CA ILE A 118 -32.78 5.48 9.85
C ILE A 118 -31.30 5.55 10.23
N ILE A 119 -30.97 5.72 11.52
CA ILE A 119 -29.58 5.75 12.00
C ILE A 119 -28.87 4.43 11.68
N VAL A 120 -29.51 3.29 11.93
CA VAL A 120 -28.96 1.96 11.64
C VAL A 120 -28.76 1.77 10.13
N CYS A 121 -29.76 2.09 9.32
CA CYS A 121 -29.69 2.03 7.86
C CYS A 121 -28.59 2.93 7.31
N PHE A 122 -28.44 4.15 7.83
CA PHE A 122 -27.38 5.07 7.43
C PHE A 122 -26.00 4.53 7.79
N ARG A 123 -25.82 3.97 9.00
CA ARG A 123 -24.58 3.31 9.41
C ARG A 123 -24.26 2.11 8.52
N LEU A 124 -25.25 1.28 8.22
CA LEU A 124 -25.12 0.14 7.30
C LEU A 124 -24.78 0.60 5.89
N PHE A 125 -25.38 1.69 5.40
CA PHE A 125 -25.07 2.28 4.11
C PHE A 125 -23.62 2.76 4.05
N ILE A 126 -23.15 3.52 5.04
CA ILE A 126 -21.74 3.94 5.12
C ILE A 126 -20.80 2.72 5.13
N LYS A 127 -21.12 1.70 5.92
CA LYS A 127 -20.31 0.49 6.02
C LYS A 127 -20.29 -0.29 4.71
N ALA A 128 -21.44 -0.47 4.07
CA ALA A 128 -21.57 -1.14 2.77
C ALA A 128 -20.78 -0.38 1.70
N ASN A 129 -20.91 0.94 1.65
CA ASN A 129 -20.18 1.75 0.67
C ASN A 129 -18.66 1.71 0.87
N LYS A 130 -18.18 1.48 2.11
CA LYS A 130 -16.75 1.35 2.42
C LYS A 130 -16.17 -0.03 2.20
N ILE A 131 -16.97 -1.10 2.31
CA ILE A 131 -16.46 -2.48 2.34
C ILE A 131 -16.83 -3.24 1.06
N HIS A 132 -17.98 -2.92 0.45
CA HIS A 132 -18.54 -3.73 -0.62
C HIS A 132 -17.64 -3.68 -1.87
N PRO A 133 -17.10 -4.82 -2.34
CA PRO A 133 -16.17 -4.85 -3.47
C PRO A 133 -16.73 -4.21 -4.73
N LYS A 134 -18.02 -4.47 -5.02
CA LYS A 134 -18.67 -3.88 -6.21
C LYS A 134 -18.81 -2.36 -6.14
N LEU A 135 -18.68 -1.72 -4.97
CA LEU A 135 -18.76 -0.26 -4.82
C LEU A 135 -17.37 0.37 -4.75
N ASN A 136 -16.41 -0.30 -4.12
CA ASN A 136 -15.04 0.19 -4.00
C ASN A 136 -14.24 0.13 -5.32
N PHE A 137 -14.43 -0.91 -6.14
CA PHE A 137 -13.60 -1.16 -7.32
C PHE A 137 -14.18 -0.63 -8.65
N ILE A 138 -15.06 0.38 -8.63
CA ILE A 138 -15.66 0.97 -9.86
C ILE A 138 -14.87 2.20 -10.35
N LYS A 139 -14.01 2.79 -9.52
CA LYS A 139 -13.34 4.05 -9.87
C LYS A 139 -12.44 3.86 -11.09
N THR A 140 -12.67 4.67 -12.13
CA THR A 140 -11.75 4.77 -13.26
C THR A 140 -10.53 5.57 -12.81
N HIS A 141 -9.36 4.92 -12.81
CA HIS A 141 -8.12 5.55 -12.39
C HIS A 141 -7.22 5.93 -13.58
N ASN A 142 -6.57 7.09 -13.47
CA ASN A 142 -5.29 7.34 -14.15
C ASN A 142 -4.12 6.95 -13.23
N ILE A 143 -2.89 6.91 -13.77
CA ILE A 143 -1.68 6.50 -13.02
C ILE A 143 -1.54 7.26 -11.69
N ALA A 144 -1.69 8.58 -11.71
CA ALA A 144 -1.53 9.42 -10.52
C ALA A 144 -2.60 9.15 -9.45
N SER A 145 -3.86 8.96 -9.86
CA SER A 145 -4.97 8.63 -8.96
C SER A 145 -4.81 7.22 -8.38
N PHE A 146 -4.35 6.25 -9.18
CA PHE A 146 -4.09 4.89 -8.74
C PHE A 146 -2.97 4.84 -7.70
N VAL A 147 -1.83 5.47 -8.00
CA VAL A 147 -0.69 5.56 -7.06
C VAL A 147 -1.10 6.22 -5.74
N ARG A 148 -1.94 7.25 -5.79
CA ARG A 148 -2.44 7.95 -4.59
C ARG A 148 -3.32 7.08 -3.70
N GLU A 149 -4.10 6.18 -4.29
CA GLU A 149 -4.92 5.22 -3.55
C GLU A 149 -4.06 4.08 -3.00
N GLN A 150 -3.14 3.55 -3.82
CA GLN A 150 -2.32 2.38 -3.50
C GLN A 150 -1.18 2.66 -2.52
N LYS A 151 -0.73 3.91 -2.34
CA LYS A 151 0.37 4.25 -1.40
C LYS A 151 0.06 3.93 0.07
N ALA A 152 -1.21 3.73 0.43
CA ALA A 152 -1.60 3.27 1.75
C ALA A 152 -1.17 1.81 1.98
N GLN A 153 -1.31 0.97 0.97
CA GLN A 153 -0.96 -0.45 1.01
C GLN A 153 0.52 -0.69 0.66
N TYR A 154 1.08 0.09 -0.26
CA TYR A 154 2.44 -0.09 -0.77
C TYR A 154 3.33 1.10 -0.41
N PRO A 155 4.17 0.99 0.64
CA PRO A 155 4.98 2.09 1.15
C PRO A 155 5.91 2.72 0.11
N HIS A 156 6.48 1.92 -0.79
CA HIS A 156 7.37 2.42 -1.84
C HIS A 156 6.72 3.47 -2.74
N LEU A 157 5.40 3.40 -2.95
CA LEU A 157 4.67 4.39 -3.74
C LEU A 157 4.63 5.77 -3.07
N ARG A 158 4.82 5.87 -1.75
CA ARG A 158 4.86 7.16 -1.05
C ARG A 158 6.01 8.03 -1.57
N LEU A 159 7.19 7.42 -1.74
CA LEU A 159 8.37 8.03 -2.34
C LEU A 159 8.09 8.45 -3.80
N PHE A 160 7.72 7.49 -4.65
CA PHE A 160 7.57 7.73 -6.09
C PHE A 160 6.39 8.64 -6.44
N SER A 161 5.33 8.69 -5.64
CA SER A 161 4.19 9.60 -5.85
C SER A 161 4.58 11.09 -5.76
N SER A 162 5.71 11.36 -5.12
CA SER A 162 6.22 12.73 -4.89
C SER A 162 7.36 13.11 -5.84
N LEU A 163 7.85 12.16 -6.64
CA LEU A 163 8.91 12.38 -7.62
C LEU A 163 8.29 12.44 -9.02
N ASP A 164 8.66 13.46 -9.79
CA ASP A 164 8.47 13.44 -11.23
C ASP A 164 9.74 12.90 -11.87
N LEU A 165 9.69 11.64 -12.33
CA LEU A 165 10.82 10.99 -13.00
C LEU A 165 10.67 11.00 -14.53
N ILE A 166 9.52 11.44 -15.06
CA ILE A 166 9.23 11.43 -16.49
C ILE A 166 9.87 12.64 -17.17
N GLU A 167 9.79 13.81 -16.52
CA GLU A 167 10.36 15.06 -17.04
C GLU A 167 11.89 15.16 -16.85
N GLN A 168 12.49 14.23 -16.10
CA GLN A 168 13.90 14.29 -15.74
C GLN A 168 14.79 13.70 -16.85
N PRO A 169 15.96 14.30 -17.12
CA PRO A 169 16.88 13.77 -18.12
C PRO A 169 17.48 12.43 -17.66
N LEU A 170 17.83 11.57 -18.61
CA LEU A 170 18.33 10.22 -18.33
C LEU A 170 19.71 10.21 -17.66
N ASP A 171 20.46 11.31 -17.75
CA ASP A 171 21.76 11.53 -17.11
C ASP A 171 21.66 12.43 -15.87
N HIS A 172 20.45 12.64 -15.33
CA HIS A 172 20.24 13.42 -14.12
C HIS A 172 21.16 12.95 -12.98
N PRO A 173 21.85 13.85 -12.25
CA PRO A 173 22.85 13.45 -11.24
C PRO A 173 22.29 12.57 -10.12
N VAL A 174 21.00 12.73 -9.78
CA VAL A 174 20.33 11.95 -8.73
C VAL A 174 19.49 10.80 -9.31
N PHE A 175 18.82 11.03 -10.44
CA PHE A 175 17.77 10.15 -10.96
C PHE A 175 18.21 9.33 -12.17
N GLY A 176 19.35 9.72 -12.76
CA GLY A 176 19.84 9.21 -14.03
C GLY A 176 20.05 7.71 -14.01
N MET A 177 19.89 7.11 -15.17
CA MET A 177 20.07 5.68 -15.40
C MET A 177 21.47 5.22 -14.99
N SER A 178 21.69 3.91 -14.97
CA SER A 178 23.04 3.41 -14.77
C SER A 178 23.95 3.88 -15.90
N GLU A 179 25.19 4.18 -15.57
CA GLU A 179 26.21 4.56 -16.53
C GLU A 179 26.51 3.38 -17.45
N THR A 180 26.59 3.66 -18.75
CA THR A 180 27.17 2.71 -19.71
C THR A 180 28.67 2.57 -19.44
N SER A 181 29.28 1.45 -19.84
CA SER A 181 30.73 1.26 -19.70
C SER A 181 31.55 2.40 -20.29
N ARG A 182 31.09 2.98 -21.41
CA ARG A 182 31.68 4.19 -22.01
C ARG A 182 31.56 5.42 -21.10
N GLN A 183 30.37 5.71 -20.57
CA GLN A 183 30.17 6.84 -19.65
C GLN A 183 31.00 6.68 -18.37
N PHE A 184 31.03 5.48 -17.81
CA PHE A 184 31.83 5.14 -16.64
C PHE A 184 33.34 5.36 -16.90
N ALA A 185 33.85 4.86 -18.03
CA ALA A 185 35.25 5.07 -18.40
C ALA A 185 35.59 6.55 -18.63
N TYR A 186 34.64 7.33 -19.17
CA TYR A 186 34.83 8.77 -19.37
C TYR A 186 34.87 9.51 -18.04
N LYS A 187 33.92 9.23 -17.15
CA LYS A 187 33.81 9.84 -15.83
C LYS A 187 35.03 9.58 -14.96
N HIS A 188 35.58 8.36 -15.02
CA HIS A 188 36.75 7.97 -14.24
C HIS A 188 38.08 8.16 -14.98
N ARG A 189 38.06 8.73 -16.19
CA ARG A 189 39.23 8.94 -17.06
C ARG A 189 40.07 7.67 -17.22
N LEU A 190 39.44 6.58 -17.65
CA LEU A 190 40.04 5.25 -17.73
C LEU A 190 40.64 4.91 -19.09
N ILE A 191 40.60 5.80 -20.08
CA ILE A 191 41.18 5.55 -21.40
C ILE A 191 42.61 6.12 -21.43
N ALA A 192 43.59 5.24 -21.59
CA ALA A 192 45.01 5.56 -21.68
C ALA A 192 45.43 6.05 -23.08
N GLY A 193 44.75 5.58 -24.12
CA GLY A 193 45.11 5.91 -25.50
C GLY A 193 44.06 5.48 -26.51
N TRP A 194 44.30 5.86 -27.76
CA TRP A 194 43.39 5.58 -28.88
C TRP A 194 44.18 5.04 -30.07
N LYS A 195 43.68 3.97 -30.70
CA LYS A 195 44.21 3.43 -31.96
C LYS A 195 43.23 3.73 -33.08
N GLN A 196 43.70 4.38 -34.14
CA GLN A 196 42.86 4.68 -35.31
C GLN A 196 42.72 3.42 -36.17
N GLN A 197 41.50 3.13 -36.61
CA GLN A 197 41.23 2.10 -37.60
C GLN A 197 41.23 2.69 -39.03
N ALA A 198 41.33 1.81 -40.04
CA ALA A 198 41.32 2.19 -41.45
C ALA A 198 40.00 2.88 -41.88
N ASP A 199 38.90 2.63 -41.17
CA ASP A 199 37.59 3.24 -41.41
C ASP A 199 37.41 4.63 -40.77
N GLY A 200 38.47 5.17 -40.14
CA GLY A 200 38.46 6.45 -39.45
C GLY A 200 37.87 6.42 -38.04
N THR A 201 37.48 5.24 -37.53
CA THR A 201 37.04 5.06 -36.14
C THR A 201 38.22 4.89 -35.19
N TRP A 202 37.93 4.94 -33.89
CA TRP A 202 38.93 4.81 -32.83
C TRP A 202 38.63 3.62 -31.92
N ILE A 203 39.65 2.84 -31.57
CA ILE A 203 39.58 1.85 -30.49
C ILE A 203 40.26 2.44 -29.25
N PRO A 204 39.58 2.52 -28.10
CA PRO A 204 40.19 2.94 -26.85
C PRO A 204 41.09 1.84 -26.28
N SER A 205 42.16 2.24 -25.61
CA SER A 205 42.97 1.37 -24.75
C SER A 205 42.65 1.70 -23.29
N LEU A 206 42.20 0.71 -22.52
CA LEU A 206 41.91 0.90 -21.09
C LEU A 206 43.21 1.06 -20.27
N ASP A 207 43.23 2.03 -19.37
CA ASP A 207 44.17 2.11 -18.25
C ASP A 207 43.75 1.08 -17.18
N ARG A 208 44.37 -0.10 -17.24
CA ARG A 208 43.98 -1.25 -16.41
C ARG A 208 44.28 -1.01 -14.93
N ASP A 209 45.38 -0.34 -14.61
CA ASP A 209 45.79 -0.08 -13.23
C ASP A 209 44.85 0.95 -12.59
N LYS A 210 44.52 2.02 -13.31
CA LYS A 210 43.55 3.01 -12.84
C LYS A 210 42.15 2.42 -12.72
N ALA A 211 41.74 1.57 -13.65
CA ALA A 211 40.47 0.85 -13.56
C ALA A 211 40.44 -0.07 -12.33
N ALA A 212 41.53 -0.78 -12.03
CA ALA A 212 41.63 -1.61 -10.84
C ALA A 212 41.52 -0.78 -9.55
N LEU A 213 42.12 0.42 -9.50
CA LEU A 213 41.99 1.33 -8.36
C LEU A 213 40.54 1.80 -8.14
N VAL A 214 39.84 2.16 -9.21
CA VAL A 214 38.42 2.54 -9.13
C VAL A 214 37.55 1.37 -8.69
N PHE A 215 37.78 0.16 -9.21
CA PHE A 215 37.06 -1.02 -8.76
C PHE A 215 37.40 -1.40 -7.32
N ARG A 216 38.64 -1.15 -6.87
CA ARG A 216 39.02 -1.36 -5.47
C ARG A 216 38.25 -0.45 -4.53
N SER A 217 38.05 0.83 -4.88
CA SER A 217 37.21 1.71 -4.06
C SER A 217 35.75 1.25 -4.02
N GLN A 218 35.23 0.71 -5.13
CA GLN A 218 33.88 0.15 -5.17
C GLN A 218 33.70 -1.11 -4.32
N LEU A 219 34.75 -1.89 -4.04
CA LEU A 219 34.62 -3.11 -3.23
C LEU A 219 34.29 -2.80 -1.76
N GLY A 220 34.71 -1.64 -1.28
CA GLY A 220 34.44 -1.16 0.07
C GLY A 220 35.39 -1.73 1.11
N LYS A 221 34.94 -1.74 2.37
CA LYS A 221 35.76 -2.13 3.54
C LYS A 221 35.69 -3.62 3.80
N HIS A 222 36.69 -4.12 4.53
CA HIS A 222 36.66 -5.46 5.09
C HIS A 222 35.51 -5.62 6.09
N TRP A 223 34.93 -6.82 6.12
CA TRP A 223 34.01 -7.22 7.17
C TRP A 223 34.81 -7.58 8.43
N THR A 224 34.66 -6.76 9.47
CA THR A 224 35.33 -6.92 10.77
C THR A 224 34.30 -7.13 11.88
N LYS A 225 33.44 -6.13 12.09
CA LYS A 225 32.42 -6.08 13.14
C LYS A 225 31.14 -5.48 12.59
N SER A 226 30.00 -5.98 13.06
CA SER A 226 28.68 -5.45 12.69
C SER A 226 28.45 -3.99 13.11
N THR A 227 29.23 -3.49 14.07
CA THR A 227 29.15 -2.09 14.55
C THR A 227 29.81 -1.08 13.62
N GLU A 228 30.71 -1.52 12.74
CA GLU A 228 31.51 -0.67 11.84
C GLU A 228 30.84 -0.45 10.48
N LEU A 229 29.68 -1.06 10.27
CA LEU A 229 28.90 -0.93 9.04
C LEU A 229 28.35 0.49 8.85
N MET A 230 28.32 0.95 7.60
CA MET A 230 27.60 2.18 7.24
C MET A 230 26.10 1.99 7.45
N VAL A 231 25.34 3.10 7.50
CA VAL A 231 23.88 3.07 7.71
C VAL A 231 23.19 2.17 6.70
N ALA A 232 23.46 2.36 5.41
CA ALA A 232 22.84 1.56 4.34
C ALA A 232 23.21 0.07 4.43
N GLU A 233 24.48 -0.24 4.72
CA GLU A 233 24.97 -1.61 4.89
C GLU A 233 24.29 -2.29 6.09
N THR A 234 24.18 -1.58 7.22
CA THR A 234 23.50 -2.07 8.42
C THR A 234 22.04 -2.45 8.13
N LEU A 235 21.32 -1.59 7.41
CA LEU A 235 19.92 -1.83 7.02
C LEU A 235 19.80 -3.06 6.11
N LEU A 236 20.67 -3.19 5.10
CA LEU A 236 20.67 -4.35 4.20
C LEU A 236 21.02 -5.66 4.91
N VAL A 237 22.00 -5.64 5.82
CA VAL A 237 22.36 -6.79 6.64
C VAL A 237 21.17 -7.19 7.54
N ALA A 238 20.52 -6.24 8.21
CA ALA A 238 19.36 -6.49 9.05
C ALA A 238 18.15 -7.04 8.29
N ILE A 239 17.98 -6.68 7.00
CA ILE A 239 16.95 -7.26 6.13
C ILE A 239 17.29 -8.71 5.76
N ALA A 240 18.54 -9.00 5.41
CA ALA A 240 18.92 -10.30 4.84
C ALA A 240 19.23 -11.37 5.91
N MET A 241 19.89 -11.02 7.00
CA MET A 241 20.32 -11.98 8.04
C MET A 241 19.18 -12.82 8.63
N PRO A 242 18.00 -12.27 8.98
CA PRO A 242 16.90 -13.09 9.51
C PRO A 242 16.44 -14.16 8.50
N ARG A 243 16.43 -13.82 7.21
CA ARG A 243 16.09 -14.79 6.15
C ARG A 243 17.15 -15.86 5.98
N VAL A 244 18.43 -15.54 6.17
CA VAL A 244 19.50 -16.55 6.16
C VAL A 244 19.41 -17.46 7.38
N ALA A 245 19.09 -16.93 8.56
CA ALA A 245 18.83 -17.78 9.72
C ALA A 245 17.66 -18.74 9.43
N ALA A 246 16.57 -18.22 8.83
CA ALA A 246 15.40 -18.99 8.44
C ALA A 246 15.64 -20.09 7.39
N THR A 247 16.83 -20.18 6.77
CA THR A 247 17.16 -21.32 5.89
C THR A 247 17.50 -22.60 6.67
N ASP A 248 17.58 -22.54 8.00
CA ASP A 248 17.84 -23.71 8.82
C ASP A 248 16.61 -24.63 8.84
N ALA A 249 16.81 -25.86 8.38
CA ALA A 249 15.77 -26.87 8.31
C ALA A 249 15.30 -27.35 9.69
N ASN A 250 16.07 -27.06 10.76
CA ASN A 250 15.75 -27.48 12.12
C ASN A 250 14.94 -26.44 12.91
N LEU A 251 14.66 -25.27 12.34
CA LEU A 251 13.86 -24.24 13.00
C LEU A 251 12.41 -24.71 13.20
N SER A 252 11.84 -24.37 14.35
CA SER A 252 10.41 -24.50 14.55
C SER A 252 9.64 -23.52 13.66
N GLU A 253 8.36 -23.83 13.37
CA GLU A 253 7.51 -22.97 12.53
C GLU A 253 7.35 -21.55 13.11
N SER A 254 7.32 -21.42 14.44
CA SER A 254 7.23 -20.13 15.12
C SER A 254 8.51 -19.30 14.97
N GLU A 255 9.68 -19.93 15.09
CA GLU A 255 10.97 -19.24 14.90
C GLU A 255 11.17 -18.83 13.44
N PHE A 256 10.81 -19.70 12.49
CA PHE A 256 10.80 -19.37 11.07
C PHE A 256 9.92 -18.15 10.78
N LYS A 257 8.67 -18.17 11.26
CA LYS A 257 7.73 -17.05 11.10
C LYS A 257 8.26 -15.77 11.76
N SER A 258 8.88 -15.87 12.94
CA SER A 258 9.49 -14.72 13.62
C SER A 258 10.64 -14.13 12.81
N ALA A 259 11.52 -14.95 12.24
CA ALA A 259 12.64 -14.49 11.43
C ALA A 259 12.18 -13.82 10.12
N MET A 260 11.16 -14.37 9.46
CA MET A 260 10.56 -13.74 8.28
C MET A 260 9.90 -12.40 8.64
N ALA A 261 9.16 -12.34 9.75
CA ALA A 261 8.54 -11.10 10.23
C ALA A 261 9.57 -10.02 10.61
N ASP A 262 10.72 -10.41 11.18
CA ASP A 262 11.81 -9.47 11.48
C ASP A 262 12.38 -8.85 10.20
N SER A 263 12.58 -9.64 9.15
CA SER A 263 13.02 -9.16 7.83
C SER A 263 11.99 -8.20 7.19
N GLU A 264 10.71 -8.58 7.20
CA GLU A 264 9.62 -7.74 6.67
C GLU A 264 9.48 -6.43 7.44
N ARG A 265 9.59 -6.47 8.78
CA ARG A 265 9.60 -5.27 9.61
C ARG A 265 10.76 -4.35 9.23
N MET A 266 11.96 -4.87 8.95
CA MET A 266 13.09 -4.05 8.53
C MET A 266 12.89 -3.42 7.15
N ILE A 267 12.25 -4.13 6.21
CA ILE A 267 11.88 -3.56 4.91
C ILE A 267 10.93 -2.38 5.10
N LEU A 268 9.87 -2.56 5.90
CA LEU A 268 8.89 -1.50 6.19
C LEU A 268 9.53 -0.31 6.92
N TYR A 269 10.36 -0.59 7.92
CA TYR A 269 11.11 0.43 8.67
C TYR A 269 11.96 1.31 7.74
N CYS A 270 12.66 0.70 6.78
CA CYS A 270 13.42 1.45 5.80
C CYS A 270 12.51 2.36 4.96
N TRP A 271 11.37 1.87 4.48
CA TRP A 271 10.45 2.69 3.67
C TRP A 271 9.79 3.82 4.45
N ASP A 272 9.48 3.61 5.73
CA ASP A 272 8.88 4.61 6.60
C ASP A 272 9.82 5.80 6.88
N ALA A 273 11.14 5.61 6.74
CA ALA A 273 12.11 6.70 6.84
C ALA A 273 12.03 7.71 5.68
N PHE A 274 11.54 7.29 4.49
CA PHE A 274 11.50 8.14 3.29
C PHE A 274 10.15 8.85 3.15
N THR A 275 9.93 9.84 4.01
CA THR A 275 8.70 10.66 3.98
C THR A 275 8.88 11.91 3.11
N PRO A 276 8.03 12.11 2.09
CA PRO A 276 8.09 13.31 1.26
C PRO A 276 7.60 14.56 2.03
N PRO A 277 8.13 15.75 1.73
CA PRO A 277 7.69 16.99 2.35
C PRO A 277 6.24 17.34 1.96
N ALA A 278 5.52 18.03 2.84
CA ALA A 278 4.10 18.39 2.65
C ALA A 278 3.85 19.33 1.45
N LYS A 279 4.85 20.10 1.03
CA LYS A 279 4.80 20.95 -0.17
C LYS A 279 5.78 20.42 -1.22
N LYS A 280 5.31 20.28 -2.47
CA LYS A 280 6.17 19.99 -3.61
C LYS A 280 7.09 21.19 -3.85
N GLY A 281 8.39 21.05 -3.59
CA GLY A 281 9.41 22.01 -4.00
C GLY A 281 9.46 22.11 -5.53
N LYS A 282 9.66 23.33 -6.05
CA LYS A 282 9.94 23.53 -7.49
C LYS A 282 11.43 23.30 -7.69
N GLY A 283 11.75 22.05 -8.08
CA GLY A 283 13.10 21.48 -8.25
C GLY A 283 14.27 22.46 -8.36
N LYS A 284 15.03 22.60 -7.28
CA LYS A 284 16.49 22.84 -7.26
C LYS A 284 17.13 21.94 -6.19
N GLY A 285 18.46 21.76 -6.23
CA GLY A 285 19.21 20.72 -5.51
C GLY A 285 18.91 20.52 -4.01
N ASP A 286 18.41 21.54 -3.30
CA ASP A 286 17.96 21.45 -1.90
C ASP A 286 16.59 20.76 -1.72
N ASP A 287 15.79 20.62 -2.77
CA ASP A 287 14.42 20.06 -2.73
C ASP A 287 14.37 18.54 -2.50
N TYR A 288 15.50 17.83 -2.66
CA TYR A 288 15.59 16.37 -2.56
C TYR A 288 16.37 15.88 -1.34
N ALA A 289 16.69 16.75 -0.38
CA ALA A 289 17.39 16.36 0.85
C ALA A 289 16.68 15.25 1.64
N TRP A 290 15.35 15.20 1.57
CA TRP A 290 14.52 14.16 2.19
C TRP A 290 14.75 12.75 1.60
N LEU A 291 15.42 12.62 0.46
CA LEU A 291 15.88 11.32 -0.09
C LEU A 291 17.13 10.79 0.62
N LYS A 292 17.70 11.55 1.54
CA LYS A 292 18.80 11.15 2.43
C LYS A 292 18.43 11.42 3.89
N PRO A 293 17.37 10.78 4.40
CA PRO A 293 16.95 10.99 5.78
C PRO A 293 18.01 10.49 6.76
N GLN A 294 18.06 11.07 7.94
CA GLN A 294 18.82 10.50 9.05
C GLN A 294 18.05 9.31 9.59
N ILE A 295 18.58 8.10 9.40
CA ILE A 295 17.93 6.85 9.84
C ILE A 295 18.59 6.38 11.14
N ASP A 296 17.77 6.07 12.15
CA ASP A 296 18.26 5.42 13.36
C ASP A 296 18.60 3.96 13.07
N VAL A 297 19.82 3.56 13.40
CA VAL A 297 20.32 2.20 13.14
C VAL A 297 20.15 1.26 14.32
N VAL A 298 19.68 1.75 15.49
CA VAL A 298 19.51 0.92 16.69
C VAL A 298 18.60 -0.28 16.43
N PRO A 299 17.38 -0.15 15.85
CA PRO A 299 16.52 -1.30 15.59
C PRO A 299 17.16 -2.32 14.65
N ALA A 300 17.90 -1.86 13.64
CA ALA A 300 18.61 -2.72 12.71
C ALA A 300 19.75 -3.47 13.41
N ARG A 301 20.49 -2.81 14.30
CA ARG A 301 21.56 -3.44 15.09
C ARG A 301 21.04 -4.50 16.05
N GLU A 302 19.89 -4.28 16.68
CA GLU A 302 19.24 -5.29 17.53
C GLU A 302 18.89 -6.56 16.75
N VAL A 303 18.33 -6.41 15.55
CA VAL A 303 18.05 -7.54 14.64
C VAL A 303 19.34 -8.25 14.24
N ILE A 304 20.40 -7.51 13.90
CA ILE A 304 21.70 -8.12 13.58
C ILE A 304 22.23 -8.93 14.77
N LEU A 305 22.23 -8.36 15.98
CA LEU A 305 22.71 -9.04 17.18
C LEU A 305 21.93 -10.33 17.47
N LYS A 306 20.62 -10.34 17.20
CA LYS A 306 19.77 -11.53 17.35
C LYS A 306 20.20 -12.68 16.44
N TYR A 307 20.64 -12.41 15.21
CA TYR A 307 20.87 -13.45 14.18
C TYR A 307 22.35 -13.69 13.83
N ILE A 308 23.27 -12.79 14.17
CA ILE A 308 24.69 -12.90 13.81
C ILE A 308 25.38 -14.16 14.35
N GLY A 309 24.87 -14.68 15.48
CA GLY A 309 25.38 -15.91 16.10
C GLY A 309 24.89 -17.21 15.46
N HIS A 310 23.89 -17.14 14.57
CA HIS A 310 23.24 -18.31 13.99
C HIS A 310 24.19 -19.09 13.06
N GLY A 311 24.18 -20.43 13.10
CA GLY A 311 25.11 -21.29 12.36
C GLY A 311 25.17 -20.98 10.86
N ASN A 312 24.01 -20.94 10.19
CA ASN A 312 23.92 -20.57 8.76
C ASN A 312 24.43 -19.16 8.45
N VAL A 313 24.22 -18.20 9.36
CA VAL A 313 24.69 -16.82 9.18
C VAL A 313 26.22 -16.79 9.31
N ARG A 314 26.78 -17.41 10.36
CA ARG A 314 28.25 -17.50 10.54
C ARG A 314 28.93 -18.18 9.36
N ALA A 315 28.37 -19.27 8.85
CA ALA A 315 28.90 -19.96 7.67
C ALA A 315 29.00 -19.06 6.42
N VAL A 316 28.13 -18.04 6.31
CA VAL A 316 28.24 -17.00 5.28
C VAL A 316 29.32 -15.98 5.62
N LEU A 317 29.32 -15.47 6.85
CA LEU A 317 30.28 -14.44 7.28
C LEU A 317 31.74 -14.93 7.17
N ASP A 318 32.01 -16.19 7.53
CA ASP A 318 33.36 -16.76 7.55
C ASP A 318 33.96 -16.97 6.14
N ARG A 319 33.13 -16.93 5.09
CA ARG A 319 33.56 -17.18 3.70
C ARG A 319 33.79 -15.93 2.87
N HIS A 320 33.56 -14.74 3.44
CA HIS A 320 33.59 -13.49 2.70
C HIS A 320 34.31 -12.38 3.49
N ALA A 321 35.31 -11.76 2.87
CA ALA A 321 36.22 -10.81 3.51
C ALA A 321 35.72 -9.36 3.49
N PHE A 322 34.84 -8.99 2.56
CA PHE A 322 34.37 -7.60 2.37
C PHE A 322 32.90 -7.46 2.73
N VAL A 323 32.51 -6.28 3.24
CA VAL A 323 31.12 -6.02 3.63
C VAL A 323 30.16 -6.25 2.46
N LYS A 324 30.53 -5.81 1.26
CA LYS A 324 29.69 -5.98 0.07
C LYS A 324 29.62 -7.44 -0.39
N THR A 325 30.68 -8.24 -0.26
CA THR A 325 30.63 -9.67 -0.59
C THR A 325 29.85 -10.47 0.45
N VAL A 326 29.95 -10.12 1.72
CA VAL A 326 29.06 -10.61 2.79
C VAL A 326 27.60 -10.31 2.45
N LEU A 327 27.28 -9.07 2.06
CA LEU A 327 25.94 -8.70 1.61
C LEU A 327 25.48 -9.54 0.41
N ALA A 328 26.33 -9.71 -0.61
CA ALA A 328 26.01 -10.55 -1.75
C ALA A 328 25.67 -11.99 -1.34
N ALA A 329 26.47 -12.57 -0.45
CA ALA A 329 26.27 -13.91 0.05
C ALA A 329 24.99 -14.05 0.89
N LEU A 330 24.73 -13.10 1.79
CA LEU A 330 23.50 -13.06 2.60
C LEU A 330 22.26 -12.98 1.70
N PHE A 331 22.26 -12.09 0.70
CA PHE A 331 21.14 -11.98 -0.24
C PHE A 331 20.97 -13.21 -1.12
N MET A 332 22.05 -13.83 -1.59
CA MET A 332 22.00 -15.08 -2.36
C MET A 332 21.42 -16.22 -1.52
N GLN A 333 21.80 -16.35 -0.25
CA GLN A 333 21.22 -17.36 0.64
C GLN A 333 19.76 -17.05 1.01
N ALA A 334 19.44 -15.80 1.36
CA ALA A 334 18.08 -15.38 1.67
C ALA A 334 17.10 -15.66 0.52
N ARG A 335 17.56 -15.51 -0.74
CA ARG A 335 16.76 -15.80 -1.93
C ARG A 335 16.46 -17.28 -2.16
N ARG A 336 17.08 -18.20 -1.41
CA ARG A 336 16.75 -19.64 -1.48
C ARG A 336 15.41 -19.97 -0.80
N LEU A 337 14.97 -19.17 0.16
CA LEU A 337 13.66 -19.33 0.81
C LEU A 337 12.50 -18.80 -0.02
N GLY A 338 12.77 -17.81 -0.87
CA GLY A 338 11.75 -17.12 -1.64
C GLY A 338 12.26 -15.79 -2.17
N VAL A 339 11.34 -15.00 -2.72
CA VAL A 339 11.70 -13.74 -3.39
C VAL A 339 12.13 -12.69 -2.36
N LEU A 340 13.38 -12.22 -2.50
CA LEU A 340 13.88 -10.98 -1.90
C LEU A 340 14.41 -10.08 -3.03
N GLN A 341 13.47 -9.37 -3.64
CA GLN A 341 13.72 -8.52 -4.82
C GLN A 341 14.42 -7.22 -4.41
N PRO A 342 15.39 -6.72 -5.21
CA PRO A 342 15.96 -5.39 -4.99
C PRO A 342 14.94 -4.25 -4.93
N ALA A 343 13.76 -4.43 -5.54
CA ALA A 343 12.69 -3.44 -5.53
C ALA A 343 12.21 -3.08 -4.10
N GLU A 344 12.31 -4.00 -3.14
CA GLU A 344 12.02 -3.73 -1.72
C GLU A 344 13.00 -2.74 -1.08
N MET A 345 14.17 -2.54 -1.68
CA MET A 345 15.19 -1.60 -1.21
C MET A 345 15.46 -0.49 -2.24
N ARG A 346 14.48 -0.18 -3.11
CA ARG A 346 14.67 0.81 -4.18
C ARG A 346 14.94 2.23 -3.69
N TRP A 347 14.59 2.53 -2.43
CA TRP A 347 15.01 3.77 -1.75
C TRP A 347 16.53 3.96 -1.75
N LEU A 348 17.29 2.86 -1.73
CA LEU A 348 18.75 2.86 -1.71
C LEU A 348 19.33 3.56 -2.94
N ARG A 349 18.65 3.51 -4.08
CA ARG A 349 19.06 4.23 -5.30
C ARG A 349 19.33 5.71 -5.05
N PHE A 350 18.55 6.34 -4.19
CA PHE A 350 18.65 7.77 -3.88
C PHE A 350 19.51 8.03 -2.64
N PHE A 351 19.50 7.08 -1.68
CA PHE A 351 20.27 7.16 -0.45
C PHE A 351 21.76 6.90 -0.66
N ASP A 352 22.09 5.76 -1.29
CA ASP A 352 23.44 5.28 -1.60
C ASP A 352 23.44 4.57 -2.96
N ARG A 353 23.79 5.33 -4.00
CA ARG A 353 23.77 4.88 -5.40
C ARG A 353 24.76 3.74 -5.67
N GLU A 354 25.93 3.77 -5.04
CA GLU A 354 26.96 2.76 -5.24
C GLU A 354 26.52 1.42 -4.65
N LEU A 355 25.99 1.43 -3.41
CA LEU A 355 25.45 0.22 -2.79
C LEU A 355 24.19 -0.29 -3.51
N TRP A 356 23.38 0.60 -4.08
CA TRP A 356 22.25 0.20 -4.93
C TRP A 356 22.69 -0.63 -6.15
N TYR A 357 23.73 -0.19 -6.88
CA TYR A 357 24.20 -0.97 -8.04
C TYR A 357 24.93 -2.24 -7.64
N ALA A 358 25.60 -2.24 -6.49
CA ALA A 358 26.12 -3.47 -5.88
C ALA A 358 24.98 -4.47 -5.62
N LEU A 359 23.89 -4.05 -4.95
CA LEU A 359 22.70 -4.87 -4.69
C LEU A 359 22.03 -5.38 -5.97
N GLN A 360 21.93 -4.53 -7.00
CA GLN A 360 21.37 -4.88 -8.30
C GLN A 360 22.19 -5.92 -9.06
N ASN A 361 23.50 -5.95 -8.85
CA ASN A 361 24.41 -6.89 -9.48
C ASN A 361 24.37 -8.29 -8.86
N ILE A 362 23.83 -8.44 -7.64
CA ILE A 362 23.71 -9.74 -6.97
C ILE A 362 22.81 -10.68 -7.78
N GLY A 363 23.38 -11.79 -8.25
CA GLY A 363 22.70 -12.83 -9.03
C GLY A 363 22.66 -12.57 -10.54
N ARG A 364 23.23 -11.46 -11.02
CA ARG A 364 23.39 -11.20 -12.46
C ARG A 364 24.65 -11.87 -13.00
N GLN A 365 24.61 -12.29 -14.27
CA GLN A 365 25.78 -12.79 -14.99
C GLN A 365 26.69 -11.66 -15.48
N SER A 366 26.11 -10.50 -15.81
CA SER A 366 26.83 -9.29 -16.16
C SER A 366 26.26 -8.10 -15.37
N GLY A 367 27.15 -7.35 -14.74
CA GLY A 367 26.83 -6.28 -13.81
C GLY A 367 27.00 -4.89 -14.41
N PHE A 368 26.35 -3.91 -13.79
CA PHE A 368 26.58 -2.50 -14.07
C PHE A 368 28.00 -2.09 -13.65
N PRO A 369 28.70 -1.22 -14.42
CA PRO A 369 30.07 -0.82 -14.11
C PRO A 369 30.18 -0.06 -12.77
N GLU A 370 29.10 0.58 -12.31
CA GLU A 370 29.02 1.28 -11.02
C GLU A 370 29.08 0.36 -9.79
N GLY A 371 29.02 -0.97 -9.97
CA GLY A 371 29.15 -1.94 -8.89
C GLY A 371 29.74 -3.27 -9.34
N ALA A 372 30.56 -3.26 -10.40
CA ALA A 372 31.08 -4.48 -11.03
C ALA A 372 32.15 -5.19 -10.17
N ALA A 373 32.86 -4.42 -9.34
CA ALA A 373 33.88 -4.94 -8.43
C ALA A 373 33.34 -6.04 -7.50
N LEU A 374 32.11 -5.84 -7.00
CA LEU A 374 31.43 -6.81 -6.14
C LEU A 374 31.34 -8.18 -6.81
N LEU A 375 30.83 -8.24 -8.05
CA LEU A 375 30.58 -9.50 -8.73
C LEU A 375 31.89 -10.27 -8.96
N SER A 376 32.94 -9.58 -9.41
CA SER A 376 34.26 -10.17 -9.61
C SER A 376 34.76 -10.83 -8.32
N HIS A 377 34.86 -10.04 -7.24
CA HIS A 377 35.46 -10.54 -6.01
C HIS A 377 34.59 -11.60 -5.31
N TYR A 378 33.27 -11.40 -5.26
CA TYR A 378 32.33 -12.39 -4.70
C TYR A 378 32.45 -13.76 -5.38
N LEU A 379 32.57 -13.79 -6.71
CA LEU A 379 32.71 -15.05 -7.45
C LEU A 379 34.05 -15.75 -7.17
N TYR A 380 35.13 -14.99 -6.94
CA TYR A 380 36.40 -15.57 -6.51
C TYR A 380 36.30 -16.20 -5.12
N GLU A 381 35.72 -15.50 -4.14
CA GLU A 381 35.50 -16.04 -2.79
C GLU A 381 34.58 -17.26 -2.81
N ALA A 382 33.48 -17.20 -3.58
CA ALA A 382 32.55 -18.31 -3.72
C ALA A 382 33.20 -19.54 -4.38
N LYS A 383 34.09 -19.33 -5.36
CA LYS A 383 34.85 -20.42 -5.99
C LYS A 383 35.93 -20.98 -5.07
N ALA A 384 36.61 -20.14 -4.30
CA ALA A 384 37.64 -20.55 -3.34
C ALA A 384 37.05 -21.24 -2.10
N GLY A 385 35.79 -20.94 -1.77
CA GLY A 385 35.13 -21.44 -0.55
C GLY A 385 35.63 -20.78 0.74
N THR A 386 36.39 -19.69 0.64
CA THR A 386 37.00 -18.97 1.76
C THR A 386 37.06 -17.47 1.48
N ALA A 387 37.17 -16.68 2.55
CA ALA A 387 37.35 -15.23 2.49
C ALA A 387 38.71 -14.88 1.87
N LEU A 388 38.74 -13.91 0.94
CA LEU A 388 39.96 -13.46 0.28
C LEU A 388 40.24 -12.01 0.67
N ALA A 389 41.26 -11.77 1.48
CA ALA A 389 41.62 -10.41 1.91
C ALA A 389 42.10 -9.53 0.74
N GLU A 390 42.74 -10.13 -0.27
CA GLU A 390 43.23 -9.38 -1.42
C GLU A 390 42.13 -9.22 -2.49
N PRO A 391 41.83 -7.97 -2.93
CA PRO A 391 40.84 -7.72 -3.96
C PRO A 391 41.15 -8.45 -5.28
N GLN A 392 40.19 -9.26 -5.73
CA GLN A 392 40.28 -10.01 -6.99
C GLN A 392 39.41 -9.33 -8.06
N LEU A 393 40.01 -8.42 -8.82
CA LEU A 393 39.30 -7.47 -9.69
C LEU A 393 39.65 -7.61 -11.19
N ASP A 394 40.52 -8.54 -11.55
CA ASP A 394 41.01 -8.76 -12.91
C ASP A 394 39.85 -9.00 -13.91
N LYS A 395 38.81 -9.72 -13.48
CA LYS A 395 37.63 -10.00 -14.31
C LYS A 395 36.77 -8.76 -14.53
N ALA A 396 36.60 -7.90 -13.52
CA ALA A 396 35.90 -6.63 -13.68
C ALA A 396 36.66 -5.70 -14.66
N VAL A 397 37.98 -5.62 -14.55
CA VAL A 397 38.83 -4.82 -15.47
C VAL A 397 38.76 -5.37 -16.88
N THR A 398 38.88 -6.68 -17.06
CA THR A 398 38.82 -7.32 -18.38
C THR A 398 37.45 -7.15 -19.02
N ALA A 399 36.36 -7.33 -18.28
CA ALA A 399 35.01 -7.11 -18.79
C ALA A 399 34.76 -5.64 -19.17
N LEU A 400 35.34 -4.68 -18.44
CA LEU A 400 35.25 -3.27 -18.80
C LEU A 400 35.99 -3.00 -20.14
N ASP A 401 37.19 -3.55 -20.30
CA ASP A 401 38.01 -3.42 -21.51
C ASP A 401 37.29 -3.98 -22.75
N GLU A 402 36.77 -5.21 -22.63
CA GLU A 402 35.96 -5.87 -23.66
C GLU A 402 34.71 -5.06 -24.00
N SER A 403 33.99 -4.57 -22.98
CA SER A 403 32.81 -3.73 -23.17
C SER A 403 33.14 -2.43 -23.90
N LEU A 404 34.25 -1.77 -23.57
CA LEU A 404 34.69 -0.55 -24.26
C LEU A 404 35.00 -0.83 -25.73
N CYS A 405 35.64 -1.95 -26.04
CA CYS A 405 35.94 -2.33 -27.43
C CYS A 405 34.69 -2.62 -28.27
N SER A 406 33.53 -2.83 -27.65
CA SER A 406 32.27 -3.07 -28.38
C SER A 406 31.61 -1.81 -28.96
N TYR A 407 32.03 -0.61 -28.51
CA TYR A 407 31.48 0.65 -29.00
C TYR A 407 32.24 1.13 -30.24
N LYS A 408 31.51 1.74 -31.18
CA LYS A 408 32.12 2.53 -32.27
C LYS A 408 32.39 3.95 -31.77
N TYR A 409 33.66 4.36 -31.76
CA TYR A 409 34.05 5.72 -31.39
C TYR A 409 34.40 6.53 -32.63
N VAL A 410 33.76 7.69 -32.77
CA VAL A 410 34.11 8.68 -33.81
C VAL A 410 35.06 9.72 -33.25
N THR A 411 35.68 10.53 -34.12
CA THR A 411 36.61 11.59 -33.71
C THR A 411 36.02 12.54 -32.66
N ALA A 412 34.73 12.88 -32.78
CA ALA A 412 34.03 13.69 -31.78
C ALA A 412 33.98 13.07 -30.38
N ASP A 413 33.90 11.73 -30.27
CA ASP A 413 33.89 11.03 -28.97
C ASP A 413 35.28 11.11 -28.30
N LYS A 414 36.34 10.98 -29.09
CA LYS A 414 37.73 11.12 -28.64
C LYS A 414 38.00 12.56 -28.18
N GLU A 415 37.61 13.55 -28.97
CA GLU A 415 37.75 14.96 -28.60
C GLU A 415 36.96 15.30 -27.34
N ARG A 416 35.74 14.75 -27.19
CA ARG A 416 34.94 14.91 -25.97
C ARG A 416 35.67 14.34 -24.76
N TYR A 417 36.27 13.16 -24.87
CA TYR A 417 37.06 12.57 -23.78
C TYR A 417 38.25 13.45 -23.41
N ASN A 418 39.00 13.94 -24.39
CA ASN A 418 40.17 14.79 -24.15
C ASN A 418 39.79 16.12 -23.47
N LYS A 419 38.71 16.77 -23.93
CA LYS A 419 38.18 18.00 -23.32
C LYS A 419 37.77 17.82 -21.87
N LEU A 420 37.21 16.65 -21.52
CA LEU A 420 36.88 16.32 -20.13
C LEU A 420 38.14 16.25 -19.26
N GLY A 421 39.23 15.68 -19.78
CA GLY A 421 40.53 15.68 -19.11
C GLY A 421 41.05 17.09 -18.84
N GLU A 422 41.10 17.93 -19.88
CA GLU A 422 41.60 19.30 -19.77
C GLU A 422 40.80 20.18 -18.79
N ALA A 423 39.49 19.98 -18.69
CA ALA A 423 38.64 20.73 -17.78
C ALA A 423 38.84 20.33 -16.31
N GLU A 424 39.22 19.06 -16.06
CA GLU A 424 39.47 18.55 -14.71
C GLU A 424 40.87 18.91 -14.23
N ASP A 425 41.89 18.84 -15.09
CA ASP A 425 43.26 19.25 -14.77
C ASP A 425 43.38 20.76 -14.50
N LYS A 426 42.40 21.56 -14.95
CA LYS A 426 42.28 23.00 -14.67
C LYS A 426 41.52 23.32 -13.37
N LYS A 427 40.92 22.33 -12.69
CA LYS A 427 40.31 22.59 -11.37
C LYS A 427 41.45 22.76 -10.36
N PRO A 428 41.42 23.81 -9.51
CA PRO A 428 42.39 23.91 -8.42
C PRO A 428 42.28 22.67 -7.55
N GLU A 429 43.43 22.10 -7.15
CA GLU A 429 43.47 21.00 -6.19
C GLU A 429 42.59 21.37 -5.00
N LYS A 430 41.57 20.54 -4.74
CA LYS A 430 40.78 20.71 -3.52
C LYS A 430 41.72 20.50 -2.33
N PRO A 431 41.82 21.46 -1.39
CA PRO A 431 42.65 21.33 -0.21
C PRO A 431 42.21 20.17 0.68
#